data_AF-A2BJ59-F1
#
_entry.id   AF-A2BJ59-F1
#
_cell.length_a   1.000
_cell.length_b   1.000
_cell.length_c   1.000
_cell.angle_alpha   90.00
_cell.angle_beta   90.00
_cell.angle_gamma   90.00
#
_symmetry.space_group_name_H-M   'P 1'
#
loop_
_entity.id
_entity.type
_entity.pdbx_description
1 polymer ?
#
loop_
_entity_poly.entity_id
_entity_poly.type
_entity_poly.pdbx_seq_one_letter_code
_entity_poly.pdbx_strand_id
1 'polypeptide(L)'
;MPGKVKTNIMVDRELWEAFKRKIVSERGPRFLSSAVEEALEEELAELFLLKALDSLDVPGDVEAPPSVVRVRLRVATRAEDVVRELREGRY
;
A
#
# COMPACT_ATOMS: atom_id res chain seq x y z
N MET A 1 -4.67 -27.25 0.91
CA MET A 1 -4.24 -25.85 0.73
C MET A 1 -3.39 -25.48 1.94
N PRO A 2 -2.06 -25.66 1.87
CA PRO A 2 -1.19 -25.26 2.97
C PRO A 2 -1.35 -23.76 3.25
N GLY A 3 -1.50 -23.39 4.52
CA GLY A 3 -1.59 -21.98 4.96
C GLY A 3 -2.97 -21.32 4.94
N LYS A 4 -4.05 -21.99 4.50
CA LYS A 4 -5.42 -21.44 4.55
C LYS A 4 -6.18 -21.91 5.78
N VAL A 5 -6.92 -21.02 6.43
CA VAL A 5 -7.80 -21.31 7.56
C VAL A 5 -9.26 -21.16 7.14
N LYS A 6 -10.10 -22.15 7.45
CA LYS A 6 -11.55 -22.04 7.24
C LYS A 6 -12.15 -21.26 8.42
N THR A 7 -12.68 -20.08 8.13
CA THR A 7 -13.29 -19.21 9.13
C THR A 7 -14.77 -19.05 8.84
N ASN A 8 -15.61 -19.11 9.87
CA ASN A 8 -17.03 -18.78 9.78
C ASN A 8 -17.24 -17.40 10.41
N ILE A 9 -17.76 -16.45 9.64
CA ILE A 9 -17.99 -15.07 10.05
C ILE A 9 -19.45 -14.70 9.82
N MET A 10 -20.04 -13.92 10.71
CA MET A 10 -21.35 -13.33 10.49
C MET A 10 -21.17 -11.97 9.82
N VAL A 11 -21.80 -11.79 8.67
CA VAL A 11 -21.78 -10.56 7.87
C VAL A 11 -23.22 -10.12 7.67
N ASP A 12 -23.44 -8.80 7.61
CA ASP A 12 -24.73 -8.27 7.20
C ASP A 12 -25.20 -8.88 5.86
N ARG A 13 -26.49 -9.22 5.79
CA ARG A 13 -27.05 -9.94 4.65
C ARG A 13 -26.98 -9.10 3.37
N GLU A 14 -27.36 -7.83 3.45
CA GLU A 14 -27.44 -6.98 2.27
C GLU A 14 -26.05 -6.68 1.74
N LEU A 15 -25.10 -6.42 2.64
CA LEU A 15 -23.69 -6.25 2.32
C LEU A 15 -23.11 -7.49 1.62
N TRP A 16 -23.37 -8.68 2.17
CA TRP A 16 -22.87 -9.93 1.58
C TRP A 16 -23.46 -10.20 0.19
N GLU A 17 -24.75 -9.95 -0.01
CA GLU A 17 -25.36 -10.10 -1.33
C GLU A 17 -24.82 -9.09 -2.35
N ALA A 18 -24.63 -7.82 -1.94
CA ALA A 18 -24.03 -6.81 -2.80
C ALA A 18 -22.59 -7.18 -3.19
N PHE A 19 -21.79 -7.61 -2.22
CA PHE A 19 -20.43 -8.07 -2.44
C PHE A 19 -20.37 -9.27 -3.41
N LYS A 20 -21.19 -10.31 -3.16
CA LYS A 20 -21.28 -11.48 -4.06
C LYS A 20 -21.64 -11.07 -5.47
N ARG A 21 -22.66 -10.22 -5.66
CA ARG A 21 -23.06 -9.77 -7.01
C ARG A 21 -21.90 -9.12 -7.74
N LYS A 22 -21.20 -8.18 -7.09
CA LYS A 22 -20.04 -7.50 -7.67
C LYS A 22 -18.93 -8.47 -8.09
N ILE A 23 -18.49 -9.34 -7.17
CA ILE A 23 -17.39 -10.27 -7.45
C ILE A 23 -17.78 -11.31 -8.50
N VAL A 24 -19.01 -11.84 -8.45
CA VAL A 24 -19.50 -12.80 -9.43
C VAL A 24 -19.59 -12.16 -10.82
N SER A 25 -20.02 -10.90 -10.94
CA SER A 25 -20.07 -10.21 -12.23
C SER A 25 -18.71 -9.89 -12.82
N GLU A 26 -17.73 -9.54 -11.98
CA GLU A 26 -16.42 -9.07 -12.45
C GLU A 26 -15.42 -10.21 -12.66
N ARG A 27 -15.38 -11.19 -11.76
CA ARG A 27 -14.34 -12.22 -11.69
C ARG A 27 -14.89 -13.64 -11.66
N GLY A 28 -16.18 -13.81 -11.36
CA GLY A 28 -16.86 -15.10 -11.27
C GLY A 28 -16.90 -15.69 -9.86
N PRO A 29 -17.72 -16.74 -9.64
CA PRO A 29 -18.05 -17.23 -8.29
C PRO A 29 -16.90 -17.90 -7.55
N ARG A 30 -15.87 -18.37 -8.27
CA ARG A 30 -14.70 -19.03 -7.66
C ARG A 30 -13.77 -18.08 -6.90
N PHE A 31 -13.91 -16.77 -7.11
CA PHE A 31 -13.04 -15.75 -6.55
C PHE A 31 -13.58 -15.11 -5.26
N LEU A 32 -14.71 -15.61 -4.73
CA LEU A 32 -15.31 -15.07 -3.50
C LEU A 32 -14.36 -15.12 -2.30
N SER A 33 -13.68 -16.24 -2.10
CA SER A 33 -12.73 -16.37 -0.98
C SER A 33 -11.51 -15.46 -1.16
N SER A 34 -11.00 -15.34 -2.39
CA SER A 34 -9.87 -14.46 -2.71
C SER A 34 -10.25 -12.99 -2.54
N ALA A 35 -11.46 -12.59 -2.94
CA ALA A 35 -11.91 -11.21 -2.79
C ALA A 35 -12.10 -10.82 -1.31
N VAL A 36 -12.54 -11.75 -0.46
CA VAL A 36 -12.59 -11.50 1.00
C VAL A 36 -11.19 -11.37 1.57
N GLU A 37 -10.24 -12.19 1.10
CA GLU A 37 -8.84 -12.12 1.51
C GLU A 37 -8.18 -10.81 1.07
N GLU A 38 -8.37 -10.38 -0.18
CA GLU A 38 -7.90 -9.10 -0.70
C GLU A 38 -8.43 -7.92 0.14
N ALA A 39 -9.72 -7.93 0.49
CA ALA A 39 -10.30 -6.90 1.34
C ALA A 39 -9.70 -6.87 2.76
N LEU A 40 -9.36 -8.04 3.32
CA LEU A 40 -8.67 -8.13 4.61
C LEU A 40 -7.21 -7.69 4.52
N GLU A 41 -6.51 -8.02 3.43
CA GLU A 41 -5.14 -7.60 3.18
C GLU A 41 -5.05 -6.08 3.03
N GLU A 42 -6.01 -5.46 2.33
CA GLU A 42 -6.08 -4.01 2.17
C GLU A 42 -6.25 -3.30 3.52
N GLU A 43 -7.17 -3.77 4.36
CA GLU A 43 -7.40 -3.21 5.70
C GLU A 43 -6.19 -3.41 6.64
N LEU A 44 -5.45 -4.52 6.48
CA LEU A 44 -4.30 -4.85 7.32
C LEU A 44 -2.94 -4.49 6.70
N ALA A 45 -2.94 -3.76 5.57
CA ALA A 45 -1.74 -3.48 4.79
C ALA A 45 -0.66 -2.76 5.62
N GLU A 46 -1.07 -1.79 6.45
CA GLU A 46 -0.16 -1.07 7.34
C GLU A 46 0.52 -1.99 8.36
N LEU A 47 -0.22 -2.94 8.92
CA LEU A 47 0.31 -3.89 9.89
C LEU A 47 1.30 -4.86 9.23
N PHE A 48 1.02 -5.28 8.00
CA PHE A 48 1.98 -6.06 7.22
C PHE A 48 3.22 -5.26 6.85
N LEU A 49 3.07 -3.97 6.52
CA LEU A 49 4.18 -3.08 6.22
C LEU A 49 5.08 -2.88 7.44
N LEU A 50 4.50 -2.58 8.61
CA LEU A 50 5.25 -2.42 9.86
C LEU A 50 6.03 -3.69 10.20
N LYS A 51 5.36 -4.85 10.12
CA LYS A 51 6.02 -6.13 10.37
C LYS A 51 7.14 -6.43 9.36
N ALA A 52 6.94 -6.06 8.09
CA ALA A 52 7.96 -6.20 7.07
C ALA A 52 9.17 -5.29 7.36
N LEU A 53 8.92 -4.04 7.75
CA LEU A 53 9.97 -3.08 8.14
C LEU A 53 10.72 -3.55 9.39
N ASP A 54 10.04 -4.07 10.41
CA ASP A 54 10.66 -4.63 11.61
C ASP A 54 11.51 -5.88 11.29
N SER A 55 11.12 -6.64 10.26
CA SER A 55 11.87 -7.82 9.81
C SER A 55 13.07 -7.49 8.92
N LEU A 56 13.12 -6.27 8.39
CA LEU A 56 14.35 -5.74 7.82
C LEU A 56 15.24 -5.46 9.01
N ASP A 57 16.29 -6.26 9.16
CA ASP A 57 17.39 -5.98 10.09
C ASP A 57 18.15 -4.77 9.52
N VAL A 58 17.50 -3.60 9.59
CA VAL A 58 18.10 -2.33 9.22
C VAL A 58 19.14 -2.08 10.30
N PRO A 59 20.43 -2.01 9.95
CA PRO A 59 21.44 -1.65 10.93
C PRO A 59 20.99 -0.37 11.62
N GLY A 60 20.94 -0.39 12.96
CA GLY A 60 20.58 0.79 13.78
C GLY A 60 21.46 2.02 13.54
N ASP A 61 22.46 1.88 12.67
CA ASP A 61 23.44 2.88 12.26
C ASP A 61 23.24 3.35 10.81
N VAL A 62 22.06 3.19 10.21
CA VAL A 62 21.72 4.06 9.06
C VAL A 62 21.41 5.44 9.65
N GLU A 63 22.48 6.19 9.95
CA GLU A 63 22.39 7.64 10.05
C GLU A 63 21.58 8.09 8.84
N ALA A 64 20.39 8.67 9.08
CA ALA A 64 19.71 9.44 8.05
C ALA A 64 20.79 10.31 7.40
N PRO A 65 20.96 10.28 6.07
CA PRO A 65 22.17 10.79 5.43
C PRO A 65 22.48 12.15 6.03
N PRO A 66 23.64 12.30 6.71
CA PRO A 66 23.86 13.37 7.70
C PRO A 66 23.73 14.78 7.10
N SER A 67 23.69 14.87 5.77
CA SER A 67 23.21 16.04 5.07
C SER A 67 22.66 15.67 3.69
N VAL A 68 21.53 16.27 3.32
CA VAL A 68 21.11 16.37 1.92
C VAL A 68 22.03 17.41 1.26
N VAL A 69 23.12 16.95 0.64
CA VAL A 69 24.04 17.85 -0.05
C VAL A 69 23.46 18.18 -1.42
N ARG A 70 23.32 19.48 -1.72
CA ARG A 70 22.93 19.95 -3.04
C ARG A 70 23.98 19.47 -4.07
N VAL A 71 23.59 18.52 -4.91
CA VAL A 71 24.42 18.08 -6.04
C VAL A 71 24.50 19.26 -7.03
N ARG A 72 25.70 19.78 -7.27
CA ARG A 72 25.91 20.74 -8.37
C ARG A 72 25.68 20.01 -9.69
N LEU A 73 24.62 20.40 -10.39
CA LEU A 73 24.33 19.89 -11.71
C LEU A 73 25.45 20.31 -12.66
N ARG A 74 25.97 19.37 -13.44
CA ARG A 74 27.03 19.63 -14.43
C ARG A 74 26.55 20.47 -15.61
N VAL A 75 25.24 20.61 -15.76
CA VAL A 75 24.57 21.34 -16.84
C VAL A 75 23.59 22.30 -16.21
N ALA A 76 23.47 23.51 -16.77
CA ALA A 76 22.44 24.45 -16.36
C ALA A 76 21.06 23.82 -16.63
N THR A 77 20.31 23.56 -15.57
CA THR A 77 18.91 23.12 -15.70
C THR A 77 18.01 24.10 -14.97
N ARG A 78 16.77 24.21 -15.44
CA ARG A 78 15.71 24.98 -14.77
C ARG A 78 14.94 24.14 -13.74
N ALA A 79 15.51 23.02 -13.30
CA ALA A 79 14.84 22.11 -12.37
C ALA A 79 14.54 22.77 -11.02
N GLU A 80 15.42 23.65 -10.54
CA GLU A 80 15.20 24.43 -9.32
C GLU A 80 14.00 25.37 -9.44
N ASP A 81 13.88 26.08 -10.56
CA ASP A 81 12.76 26.99 -10.82
C ASP A 81 11.42 26.24 -10.83
N VAL A 82 11.36 25.12 -11.57
CA VAL A 82 10.15 24.31 -11.70
C VAL A 82 9.73 23.71 -10.36
N VAL A 83 10.68 23.17 -9.59
CA VAL A 83 10.37 22.59 -8.26
C VAL A 83 9.93 23.68 -7.28
N ARG A 84 10.51 24.88 -7.36
CA ARG A 84 10.11 26.02 -6.54
C ARG A 84 8.69 26.48 -6.87
N GLU A 85 8.36 26.64 -8.15
CA GLU A 85 7.01 26.96 -8.60
C GLU A 85 5.99 25.92 -8.11
N LEU A 86 6.31 24.63 -8.21
CA LEU A 86 5.46 23.54 -7.73
C LEU A 86 5.27 23.51 -6.20
N ARG A 87 6.22 24.05 -5.43
CA ARG A 87 6.10 24.16 -3.97
C ARG A 87 5.31 25.39 -3.56
N GLU A 88 5.56 26.51 -4.21
CA GLU A 88 4.92 27.80 -3.90
C GLU A 88 3.47 27.83 -4.39
N GLY A 89 3.14 27.15 -5.49
CA GLY A 89 1.77 27.00 -5.99
C GLY A 89 0.89 26.02 -5.21
N ARG A 90 1.36 25.47 -4.07
CA ARG A 90 0.56 24.65 -3.14
C ARG A 90 -0.09 25.47 -2.02
N TYR A 91 -0.02 26.80 -2.08
CA TYR A 91 -0.71 27.73 -1.19
C TYR A 91 -1.51 28.78 -1.96
#